data_AF-A0A6A7AYJ0-F1
#
_entry.id   AF-A0A6A7AYJ0-F1
#
_cell.length_a   1.000
_cell.length_b   1.000
_cell.length_c   1.000
_cell.angle_alpha   90.00
_cell.angle_beta   90.00
_cell.angle_gamma   90.00
#
_symmetry.space_group_name_H-M   'P 1'
#
loop_
_entity.id
_entity.type
_entity.pdbx_description
1 polymer ?
#
loop_
_entity_poly.entity_id
_entity_poly.type
_entity_poly.pdbx_seq_one_letter_code
_entity_poly.pdbx_strand_id
1 'polypeptide(L)'
;MGSIEPLPEIRSDVVIGQQEVPKPPVADDFMYDFKYNHPLPTTELLGIEIPAETNAQLEAEGIVEKLSNTMGKGDASAFTDLFLDYGVWRDKLSFTWDFRTFNWRQAILRAATDLFPKTRARNFHFLSPAPKVARPYPDFAHLQFVVSFETDAVVASAVINAVLTRGDGWKIYTMHTVAESLIDFPERSPEDGHMTGLISWEKQRAQDIDNADPEVLIIGGGQNGLAMAARLKAFGMNSLIIEKSDEIGDIWRKRYEYLSLHFPHWPDALPYFPYPKGWPTYTPAQKQGLYMQWYASALDLNVWTKSTVIDAKQDEQGCWTITVNKEGKESRVLHPKQLIIATSLCGLPSMPEVPGRDKYKGTIRHSSAHDSSRGFKKVCVVGTSSSAFDTAYDCSRRGIDVTILQRSPTYVMSLTHSVPRILGGYAPDSKTRDIPKLEEQDRLFFATPCGPGEELGRRSAKVLEDLEKPLLDGLNARGLRTWRGQRNTGNATLGQTRNGGFYFDAGACKEIIDGKIKVEPGYIERFTEDKVILSGGREREFDLVVFATGFTNTIESIRAILGDQIASRIGPIWGVDEEGEAKTAFRESGVPNLWIMVGFLPMTRYVSKLLALRLKAIKEGVSPPPYVN
;
A
#
# COMPACT_ATOMS: atom_id res chain seq x y z
N MET A 1 77.22 -29.74 40.90
CA MET A 1 75.92 -30.23 41.42
C MET A 1 74.82 -29.43 40.75
N GLY A 2 74.03 -30.11 39.92
CA GLY A 2 72.67 -29.76 39.46
C GLY A 2 72.44 -28.45 38.71
N SER A 3 72.66 -28.44 37.39
CA SER A 3 72.30 -27.37 36.45
C SER A 3 70.80 -27.39 36.12
N ILE A 4 70.18 -26.20 36.09
CA ILE A 4 68.74 -25.94 35.95
C ILE A 4 68.38 -25.68 34.47
N GLU A 5 67.35 -26.36 33.97
CA GLU A 5 66.65 -26.07 32.70
C GLU A 5 65.62 -24.94 32.88
N PRO A 6 65.36 -24.10 31.86
CA PRO A 6 64.12 -23.35 31.75
C PRO A 6 63.10 -24.02 30.81
N LEU A 7 61.86 -24.14 31.31
CA LEU A 7 60.64 -24.60 30.62
C LEU A 7 60.14 -23.62 29.53
N PRO A 8 59.31 -24.07 28.56
CA PRO A 8 58.91 -23.28 27.40
C PRO A 8 57.74 -22.30 27.68
N GLU A 9 57.79 -21.14 27.02
CA GLU A 9 56.71 -20.15 26.98
C GLU A 9 55.50 -20.65 26.16
N ILE A 10 54.34 -20.72 26.81
CA ILE A 10 53.04 -20.89 26.16
C ILE A 10 52.60 -19.52 25.62
N ARG A 11 52.59 -19.34 24.30
CA ARG A 11 51.95 -18.18 23.66
C ARG A 11 50.43 -18.33 23.73
N SER A 12 49.79 -17.41 24.44
CA SER A 12 48.34 -17.23 24.44
C SER A 12 47.89 -16.57 23.13
N ASP A 13 47.08 -17.28 22.34
CA ASP A 13 46.34 -16.69 21.22
C ASP A 13 45.26 -15.73 21.77
N VAL A 14 45.42 -14.44 21.48
CA VAL A 14 44.39 -13.44 21.70
C VAL A 14 43.35 -13.61 20.59
N VAL A 15 42.23 -14.26 20.92
CA VAL A 15 41.02 -14.24 20.09
C VAL A 15 40.46 -12.82 20.09
N ILE A 16 40.71 -12.08 19.02
CA ILE A 16 40.01 -10.82 18.75
C ILE A 16 38.56 -11.20 18.44
N GLY A 17 37.67 -10.92 19.39
CA GLY A 17 36.23 -11.17 19.25
C GLY A 17 35.69 -10.50 17.99
N GLN A 18 35.12 -11.30 17.09
CA GLN A 18 34.26 -10.79 16.01
C GLN A 18 33.13 -10.00 16.69
N GLN A 19 33.10 -8.68 16.48
CA GLN A 19 31.91 -7.88 16.77
C GLN A 19 30.76 -8.47 15.94
N GLU A 20 29.83 -9.17 16.58
CA GLU A 20 28.59 -9.59 15.94
C GLU A 20 27.90 -8.36 15.34
N VAL A 21 27.83 -8.31 14.01
CA VAL A 21 27.02 -7.31 13.31
C VAL A 21 25.58 -7.53 13.76
N PRO A 22 24.90 -6.53 14.36
CA PRO A 22 23.54 -6.70 14.84
C PRO A 22 22.62 -7.16 13.70
N LYS A 23 21.94 -8.30 13.88
CA LYS A 23 20.97 -8.79 12.88
C LYS A 23 19.87 -7.74 12.68
N PRO A 24 19.53 -7.37 11.43
CA PRO A 24 18.49 -6.39 11.18
C PRO A 24 17.12 -6.89 11.69
N PRO A 25 16.19 -5.99 12.06
CA PRO A 25 14.89 -6.38 12.60
C PRO A 25 13.99 -7.14 11.62
N VAL A 26 14.25 -6.97 10.33
CA VAL A 26 13.57 -7.63 9.21
C VAL A 26 14.69 -8.01 8.25
N ALA A 27 14.73 -9.28 7.84
CA ALA A 27 15.71 -9.75 6.87
C ALA A 27 15.43 -9.14 5.49
N ASP A 28 16.46 -8.97 4.67
CA ASP A 28 16.32 -8.34 3.35
C ASP A 28 15.45 -9.15 2.37
N ASP A 29 15.32 -10.45 2.59
CA ASP A 29 14.52 -11.42 1.82
C ASP A 29 13.14 -11.72 2.46
N PHE A 30 12.80 -11.11 3.61
CA PHE A 30 11.51 -11.33 4.25
C PHE A 30 10.35 -10.86 3.35
N MET A 31 9.52 -11.81 2.92
CA MET A 31 8.41 -11.61 1.98
C MET A 31 8.84 -10.93 0.67
N TYR A 32 10.05 -11.23 0.20
CA TYR A 32 10.68 -10.55 -0.92
C TYR A 32 11.44 -11.53 -1.82
N ASP A 33 10.78 -11.98 -2.89
CA ASP A 33 11.36 -12.98 -3.81
C ASP A 33 12.16 -12.31 -4.95
N PHE A 34 11.90 -11.01 -5.20
CA PHE A 34 12.51 -10.26 -6.28
C PHE A 34 14.03 -10.11 -6.11
N LYS A 35 14.77 -10.42 -7.17
CA LYS A 35 16.23 -10.28 -7.23
C LYS A 35 16.58 -9.18 -8.23
N TYR A 36 16.73 -7.96 -7.73
CA TYR A 36 17.20 -6.83 -8.51
C TYR A 36 18.45 -6.22 -7.87
N ASN A 37 19.46 -5.99 -8.70
CA ASN A 37 20.78 -5.58 -8.27
C ASN A 37 21.47 -4.66 -9.29
N HIS A 38 20.69 -3.93 -10.10
CA HIS A 38 21.26 -2.99 -11.06
C HIS A 38 21.18 -1.55 -10.54
N PRO A 39 22.27 -0.76 -10.59
CA PRO A 39 22.21 0.65 -10.22
C PRO A 39 21.32 1.47 -11.17
N LEU A 40 20.94 2.67 -10.73
CA LEU A 40 20.30 3.65 -11.62
C LEU A 40 21.22 3.98 -12.81
N PRO A 41 20.67 4.31 -13.99
CA PRO A 41 21.46 4.75 -15.14
C PRO A 41 21.97 6.19 -14.94
N THR A 42 22.99 6.34 -14.10
CA THR A 42 23.58 7.65 -13.77
C THR A 42 24.40 8.22 -14.92
N THR A 43 24.64 9.53 -14.90
CA THR A 43 25.55 10.22 -15.82
C THR A 43 26.91 9.53 -15.92
N GLU A 44 27.47 9.09 -14.78
CA GLU A 44 28.75 8.39 -14.74
C GLU A 44 28.71 7.06 -15.49
N LEU A 45 27.66 6.26 -15.26
CA LEU A 45 27.48 4.96 -15.91
C LEU A 45 27.17 5.07 -17.40
N LEU A 46 26.38 6.07 -17.79
CA LEU A 46 26.03 6.33 -19.20
C LEU A 46 27.14 7.05 -19.96
N GLY A 47 28.05 7.72 -19.25
CA GLY A 47 29.14 8.51 -19.83
C GLY A 47 28.66 9.71 -20.67
N ILE A 48 27.43 10.18 -20.44
CA ILE A 48 26.81 11.31 -21.15
C ILE A 48 25.77 11.98 -20.26
N GLU A 49 25.66 13.30 -20.37
CA GLU A 49 24.61 14.10 -19.74
C GLU A 49 23.53 14.44 -20.76
N ILE A 50 22.27 14.48 -20.32
CA ILE A 50 21.19 15.07 -21.13
C ILE A 50 21.44 16.59 -21.16
N PRO A 51 21.56 17.23 -22.35
CA PRO A 51 21.77 18.67 -22.46
C PRO A 51 20.67 19.49 -21.76
N ALA A 52 20.99 20.72 -21.35
CA ALA A 52 20.03 21.58 -20.64
C ALA A 52 18.92 22.11 -21.55
N GLU A 53 19.27 22.33 -22.82
CA GLU A 53 18.47 22.87 -23.91
C GLU A 53 17.70 21.79 -24.70
N THR A 54 17.72 20.54 -24.24
CA THR A 54 16.99 19.43 -24.87
C THR A 54 15.50 19.77 -25.02
N ASN A 55 14.99 19.72 -26.26
CA ASN A 55 13.57 19.84 -26.53
C ASN A 55 12.87 18.52 -26.18
N ALA A 56 12.41 18.39 -24.95
CA ALA A 56 11.78 17.17 -24.44
C ALA A 56 10.61 16.68 -25.29
N GLN A 57 9.82 17.59 -25.88
CA GLN A 57 8.69 17.24 -26.75
C GLN A 57 9.17 16.55 -28.02
N LEU A 58 10.15 17.16 -28.72
CA LEU A 58 10.70 16.62 -29.96
C LEU A 58 11.36 15.24 -29.75
N GLU A 59 12.13 15.09 -28.68
CA GLU A 59 12.77 13.80 -28.37
C GLU A 59 11.75 12.72 -28.02
N ALA A 60 10.68 13.09 -27.29
CA ALA A 60 9.61 12.16 -26.97
C ALA A 60 8.83 11.74 -28.22
N GLU A 61 8.57 12.65 -29.16
CA GLU A 61 7.91 12.36 -30.44
C GLU A 61 8.67 11.29 -31.24
N GLY A 62 10.00 11.39 -31.31
CA GLY A 62 10.83 10.39 -31.99
C GLY A 62 10.79 9.00 -31.34
N ILE A 63 10.62 8.92 -30.02
CA ILE A 63 10.43 7.64 -29.32
C ILE A 63 9.03 7.09 -29.56
N VAL A 64 8.00 7.94 -29.50
CA VAL A 64 6.60 7.56 -29.69
C VAL A 64 6.33 7.07 -31.10
N GLU A 65 6.94 7.68 -32.12
CA GLU A 65 6.83 7.21 -33.51
C GLU A 65 7.35 5.77 -33.64
N LYS A 66 8.51 5.48 -33.04
CA LYS A 66 9.09 4.13 -33.03
C LYS A 66 8.18 3.15 -32.29
N LEU A 67 7.72 3.50 -31.09
CA LEU A 67 6.78 2.67 -30.32
C LEU A 67 5.50 2.38 -31.10
N SER A 68 4.89 3.40 -31.69
CA SER A 68 3.66 3.25 -32.48
C SER A 68 3.88 2.30 -33.67
N ASN A 69 5.01 2.41 -34.36
CA ASN A 69 5.33 1.52 -35.46
C ASN A 69 5.62 0.07 -34.99
N THR A 70 6.44 -0.13 -33.96
CA THR A 70 6.83 -1.47 -33.51
C THR A 70 5.67 -2.21 -32.84
N MET A 71 4.94 -1.55 -31.94
CA MET A 71 3.81 -2.15 -31.23
C MET A 71 2.58 -2.33 -32.15
N GLY A 72 2.41 -1.47 -33.17
CA GLY A 72 1.36 -1.62 -34.17
C GLY A 72 1.62 -2.76 -35.18
N LYS A 73 2.88 -2.96 -35.57
CA LYS A 73 3.28 -4.09 -36.44
C LYS A 73 3.41 -5.41 -35.68
N GLY A 74 3.58 -5.34 -34.35
CA GLY A 74 3.88 -6.48 -33.51
C GLY A 74 5.32 -6.97 -33.63
N ASP A 75 6.26 -6.04 -33.85
CA ASP A 75 7.69 -6.32 -33.97
C ASP A 75 8.34 -6.34 -32.58
N ALA A 76 8.42 -7.54 -31.99
CA ALA A 76 8.97 -7.74 -30.66
C ALA A 76 10.47 -7.40 -30.57
N SER A 77 11.25 -7.66 -31.61
CA SER A 77 12.68 -7.37 -31.62
C SER A 77 12.91 -5.87 -31.64
N ALA A 78 12.29 -5.16 -32.59
CA ALA A 78 12.45 -3.72 -32.70
C ALA A 78 11.91 -2.98 -31.47
N PHE A 79 10.82 -3.47 -30.86
CA PHE A 79 10.32 -2.93 -29.59
C PHE A 79 11.34 -3.11 -28.45
N THR A 80 11.92 -4.30 -28.32
CA THR A 80 12.93 -4.59 -27.29
C THR A 80 14.20 -3.76 -27.48
N ASP A 81 14.56 -3.45 -28.73
CA ASP A 81 15.72 -2.61 -29.07
C ASP A 81 15.56 -1.15 -28.63
N LEU A 82 14.34 -0.71 -28.31
CA LEU A 82 14.11 0.61 -27.73
C LEU A 82 14.53 0.68 -26.26
N PHE A 83 14.65 -0.45 -25.57
CA PHE A 83 14.99 -0.49 -24.15
C PHE A 83 16.50 -0.52 -23.93
N LEU A 84 16.90 0.01 -22.78
CA LEU A 84 18.21 -0.22 -22.19
C LEU A 84 18.35 -1.71 -21.83
N ASP A 85 19.57 -2.25 -21.77
CA ASP A 85 19.78 -3.68 -21.50
C ASP A 85 19.13 -4.16 -20.19
N TYR A 86 19.17 -3.30 -19.17
CA TYR A 86 18.51 -3.47 -17.88
C TYR A 86 17.24 -2.63 -17.75
N GLY A 87 16.62 -2.28 -18.88
CA GLY A 87 15.32 -1.62 -18.93
C GLY A 87 14.20 -2.52 -18.40
N VAL A 88 13.07 -1.91 -18.06
CA VAL A 88 11.93 -2.60 -17.44
C VAL A 88 10.64 -2.21 -18.14
N TRP A 89 9.86 -3.21 -18.56
CA TRP A 89 8.48 -3.02 -19.03
C TRP A 89 7.51 -3.61 -18.01
N ARG A 90 6.68 -2.76 -17.42
CA ARG A 90 5.59 -3.14 -16.53
C ARG A 90 4.27 -3.00 -17.25
N ASP A 91 3.38 -3.98 -17.10
CA ASP A 91 2.04 -3.93 -17.68
C ASP A 91 0.97 -4.23 -16.62
N LYS A 92 -0.13 -3.48 -16.69
CA LYS A 92 -1.33 -3.71 -15.89
C LYS A 92 -2.56 -3.70 -16.78
N LEU A 93 -2.99 -4.90 -17.16
CA LEU A 93 -4.20 -5.18 -17.93
C LEU A 93 -4.23 -4.68 -19.38
N SER A 94 -3.21 -3.98 -19.91
CA SER A 94 -3.25 -3.54 -21.31
C SER A 94 -2.95 -4.68 -22.29
N PHE A 95 -1.98 -5.53 -21.95
CA PHE A 95 -1.56 -6.67 -22.76
C PHE A 95 -1.71 -7.98 -22.00
N THR A 96 -1.35 -7.95 -20.72
CA THR A 96 -1.15 -9.16 -19.91
C THR A 96 -2.41 -9.59 -19.17
N TRP A 97 -3.39 -8.70 -19.06
CA TRP A 97 -4.63 -8.98 -18.31
C TRP A 97 -4.39 -9.41 -16.86
N ASP A 98 -3.22 -9.03 -16.34
CA ASP A 98 -2.76 -9.21 -14.98
C ASP A 98 -1.79 -8.07 -14.62
N PHE A 99 -1.13 -8.13 -13.45
CA PHE A 99 -0.05 -7.19 -13.11
C PHE A 99 1.28 -7.90 -13.32
N ARG A 100 2.05 -7.48 -14.33
CA ARG A 100 3.30 -8.14 -14.72
C ARG A 100 4.43 -7.13 -14.85
N THR A 101 5.63 -7.54 -14.47
CA THR A 101 6.85 -6.75 -14.72
C THR A 101 7.90 -7.61 -15.41
N PHE A 102 8.32 -7.18 -16.59
CA PHE A 102 9.36 -7.79 -17.40
C PHE A 102 10.66 -7.02 -17.19
N ASN A 103 11.54 -7.58 -16.36
CA ASN A 103 12.84 -7.01 -16.07
C ASN A 103 13.86 -7.46 -17.14
N TRP A 104 14.69 -6.53 -17.62
CA TRP A 104 15.74 -6.77 -18.62
C TRP A 104 15.21 -7.10 -20.02
N ARG A 105 16.02 -6.81 -21.05
CA ARG A 105 15.63 -7.01 -22.47
C ARG A 105 15.21 -8.43 -22.79
N GLN A 106 15.78 -9.45 -22.14
CA GLN A 106 15.42 -10.84 -22.40
C GLN A 106 13.96 -11.14 -22.02
N ALA A 107 13.49 -10.69 -20.85
CA ALA A 107 12.10 -10.89 -20.44
C ALA A 107 11.14 -10.04 -21.29
N ILE A 108 11.54 -8.82 -21.63
CA ILE A 108 10.78 -7.92 -22.51
C ILE A 108 10.59 -8.55 -23.89
N LEU A 109 11.66 -9.10 -24.50
CA LEU A 109 11.59 -9.76 -25.79
C LEU A 109 10.64 -10.94 -25.78
N ARG A 110 10.74 -11.78 -24.74
CA ARG A 110 9.88 -12.95 -24.59
C ARG A 110 8.41 -12.52 -24.49
N ALA A 111 8.10 -11.61 -23.58
CA ALA A 111 6.75 -11.09 -23.41
C ALA A 111 6.19 -10.44 -24.68
N ALA A 112 6.97 -9.59 -25.35
CA ALA A 112 6.56 -8.94 -26.58
C ALA A 112 6.31 -9.95 -27.71
N THR A 113 7.15 -11.00 -27.81
CA THR A 113 6.99 -12.09 -28.79
C THR A 113 5.67 -12.83 -28.57
N ASP A 114 5.28 -13.07 -27.31
CA ASP A 114 4.06 -13.80 -26.98
C ASP A 114 2.79 -12.94 -27.08
N LEU A 115 2.89 -11.65 -26.73
CA LEU A 115 1.74 -10.75 -26.56
C LEU A 115 1.38 -10.01 -27.84
N PHE A 116 2.35 -9.48 -28.59
CA PHE A 116 2.07 -8.65 -29.75
C PHE A 116 1.33 -9.33 -30.91
N PRO A 117 1.48 -10.65 -31.16
CA PRO A 117 0.64 -11.34 -32.12
C PRO A 117 -0.86 -11.33 -31.76
N LYS A 118 -1.18 -11.20 -30.47
CA LYS A 118 -2.55 -11.24 -29.93
C LYS A 118 -3.11 -9.85 -29.62
N THR A 119 -2.24 -8.88 -29.34
CA THR A 119 -2.64 -7.56 -28.88
C THR A 119 -1.68 -6.51 -29.43
N ARG A 120 -2.17 -5.70 -30.36
CA ARG A 120 -1.41 -4.60 -30.98
C ARG A 120 -1.81 -3.26 -30.38
N ALA A 121 -0.91 -2.29 -30.43
CA ALA A 121 -1.18 -0.93 -30.00
C ALA A 121 -1.29 0.04 -31.18
N ARG A 122 -2.22 0.99 -31.11
CA ARG A 122 -2.45 2.03 -32.12
C ARG A 122 -2.86 3.35 -31.47
N ASN A 123 -3.01 4.40 -32.27
CA ASN A 123 -3.60 5.68 -31.86
C ASN A 123 -2.87 6.33 -30.67
N PHE A 124 -1.55 6.49 -30.81
CA PHE A 124 -0.74 7.09 -29.75
C PHE A 124 -0.94 8.61 -29.68
N HIS A 125 -1.23 9.12 -28.48
CA HIS A 125 -1.38 10.55 -28.22
C HIS A 125 -0.70 10.94 -26.91
N PHE A 126 -0.06 12.11 -26.87
CA PHE A 126 0.49 12.63 -25.62
C PHE A 126 -0.62 12.98 -24.62
N LEU A 127 -0.39 12.62 -23.37
CA LEU A 127 -1.21 13.01 -22.23
C LEU A 127 -0.45 14.01 -21.35
N SER A 128 -1.20 14.71 -20.50
CA SER A 128 -0.61 15.51 -19.42
C SER A 128 0.02 14.61 -18.34
N PRO A 129 1.12 15.06 -17.70
CA PRO A 129 1.87 16.28 -18.02
C PRO A 129 2.69 16.15 -19.31
N ALA A 130 2.97 17.29 -19.95
CA ALA A 130 3.80 17.34 -21.14
C ALA A 130 5.21 16.74 -20.90
N PRO A 131 5.86 16.22 -21.96
CA PRO A 131 7.23 15.71 -21.89
C PRO A 131 8.20 16.67 -21.20
N LYS A 132 9.04 16.14 -20.31
CA LYS A 132 10.06 16.92 -19.60
C LYS A 132 11.34 16.11 -19.36
N VAL A 133 12.47 16.79 -19.31
CA VAL A 133 13.70 16.21 -18.73
C VAL A 133 13.63 16.38 -17.21
N ALA A 134 13.35 15.30 -16.49
CA ALA A 134 13.35 15.31 -15.03
C ALA A 134 14.75 14.97 -14.49
N ARG A 135 15.17 15.69 -13.45
CA ARG A 135 16.49 15.57 -12.82
C ARG A 135 16.32 15.34 -11.32
N PRO A 136 15.88 14.15 -10.87
CA PRO A 136 15.64 13.87 -9.46
C PRO A 136 16.92 13.93 -8.60
N TYR A 137 18.08 13.69 -9.20
CA TYR A 137 19.39 13.80 -8.56
C TYR A 137 20.40 14.47 -9.50
N PRO A 138 21.48 15.08 -8.98
CA PRO A 138 22.51 15.70 -9.81
C PRO A 138 23.15 14.73 -10.82
N ASP A 139 23.28 13.46 -10.45
CA ASP A 139 23.90 12.39 -11.25
C ASP A 139 22.88 11.53 -12.01
N PHE A 140 21.58 11.85 -11.98
CA PHE A 140 20.55 11.07 -12.65
C PHE A 140 19.47 11.96 -13.26
N ALA A 141 19.31 11.85 -14.58
CA ALA A 141 18.30 12.55 -15.36
C ALA A 141 17.62 11.59 -16.34
N HIS A 142 16.34 11.83 -16.63
CA HIS A 142 15.59 11.10 -17.66
C HIS A 142 14.65 12.02 -18.42
N LEU A 143 14.31 11.65 -19.65
CA LEU A 143 13.16 12.17 -20.37
C LEU A 143 11.92 11.42 -19.92
N GLN A 144 10.96 12.12 -19.31
CA GLN A 144 9.70 11.58 -18.82
C GLN A 144 8.53 12.11 -19.65
N PHE A 145 7.64 11.22 -20.09
CA PHE A 145 6.42 11.58 -20.79
C PHE A 145 5.32 10.53 -20.60
N VAL A 146 4.09 10.93 -20.90
CA VAL A 146 2.90 10.07 -20.80
C VAL A 146 2.20 10.06 -22.15
N VAL A 147 1.78 8.88 -22.61
CA VAL A 147 0.97 8.73 -23.83
C VAL A 147 -0.26 7.86 -23.55
N SER A 148 -1.36 8.11 -24.24
CA SER A 148 -2.44 7.15 -24.43
C SER A 148 -2.19 6.32 -25.68
N PHE A 149 -2.75 5.12 -25.72
CA PHE A 149 -2.86 4.28 -26.91
C PHE A 149 -4.08 3.37 -26.78
N GLU A 150 -4.43 2.69 -27.86
CA GLU A 150 -5.54 1.73 -27.88
C GLU A 150 -5.03 0.34 -28.23
N THR A 151 -5.60 -0.67 -27.57
CA THR A 151 -5.62 -2.05 -28.06
C THR A 151 -6.99 -2.35 -28.66
N ASP A 152 -7.28 -3.62 -28.97
CA ASP A 152 -8.63 -4.00 -29.42
C ASP A 152 -9.67 -3.91 -28.30
N ALA A 153 -9.27 -4.07 -27.04
CA ALA A 153 -10.21 -4.12 -25.92
C ALA A 153 -10.19 -2.88 -25.03
N VAL A 154 -9.05 -2.19 -24.93
CA VAL A 154 -8.86 -1.11 -23.94
C VAL A 154 -8.25 0.14 -24.54
N VAL A 155 -8.68 1.29 -24.03
CA VAL A 155 -7.85 2.49 -24.04
C VAL A 155 -6.87 2.35 -22.88
N ALA A 156 -5.60 2.57 -23.14
CA ALA A 156 -4.51 2.43 -22.19
C ALA A 156 -3.65 3.69 -22.13
N SER A 157 -2.84 3.80 -21.09
CA SER A 157 -1.78 4.80 -20.98
C SER A 157 -0.42 4.15 -20.76
N ALA A 158 0.64 4.85 -21.15
CA ALA A 158 2.02 4.49 -20.86
C ALA A 158 2.77 5.66 -20.21
N VAL A 159 3.36 5.42 -19.04
CA VAL A 159 4.37 6.32 -18.47
C VAL A 159 5.74 5.81 -18.87
N ILE A 160 6.53 6.66 -19.52
CA ILE A 160 7.83 6.29 -20.10
C ILE A 160 8.90 7.21 -19.52
N ASN A 161 9.98 6.60 -19.03
CA ASN A 161 11.22 7.29 -18.66
C ASN A 161 12.35 6.75 -19.55
N ALA A 162 12.93 7.61 -20.38
CA ALA A 162 14.05 7.30 -21.26
C ALA A 162 15.32 8.02 -20.81
N VAL A 163 16.48 7.41 -21.06
CA VAL A 163 17.80 7.97 -20.79
C VAL A 163 18.59 8.11 -22.08
N LEU A 164 19.49 9.08 -22.13
CA LEU A 164 20.38 9.29 -23.25
C LEU A 164 21.63 8.41 -23.08
N THR A 165 21.98 7.64 -24.10
CA THR A 165 23.16 6.75 -24.08
C THR A 165 24.21 7.22 -25.06
N ARG A 166 25.48 6.89 -24.80
CA ARG A 166 26.57 7.16 -25.74
C ARG A 166 26.49 6.17 -26.91
N GLY A 167 26.21 6.67 -28.11
CA GLY A 167 26.19 5.88 -29.35
C GLY A 167 24.81 5.44 -29.82
N ASP A 168 23.95 4.96 -28.91
CA ASP A 168 22.62 4.43 -29.28
C ASP A 168 21.46 5.44 -29.13
N GLY A 169 21.76 6.67 -28.73
CA GLY A 169 20.76 7.72 -28.51
C GLY A 169 19.84 7.42 -27.33
N TRP A 170 18.56 7.77 -27.46
CA TRP A 170 17.57 7.54 -26.39
C TRP A 170 17.19 6.07 -26.25
N LYS A 171 17.23 5.58 -25.01
CA LYS A 171 16.77 4.24 -24.63
C LYS A 171 15.77 4.32 -23.49
N ILE A 172 14.71 3.53 -23.58
CA ILE A 172 13.70 3.40 -22.53
C ILE A 172 14.35 2.69 -21.33
N TYR A 173 14.35 3.37 -20.19
CA TYR A 173 14.76 2.77 -18.92
C TYR A 173 13.57 2.08 -18.25
N THR A 174 12.43 2.77 -18.15
CA THR A 174 11.20 2.18 -17.61
C THR A 174 10.01 2.56 -18.47
N MET A 175 9.13 1.60 -18.76
CA MET A 175 7.84 1.81 -19.37
C MET A 175 6.76 1.09 -18.56
N HIS A 176 5.70 1.80 -18.18
CA HIS A 176 4.55 1.21 -17.51
C HIS A 176 3.29 1.42 -18.35
N THR A 177 2.75 0.34 -18.89
CA THR A 177 1.47 0.32 -19.62
C THR A 177 0.33 -0.07 -18.68
N VAL A 178 -0.80 0.63 -18.75
CA VAL A 178 -1.95 0.37 -17.89
C VAL A 178 -3.27 0.61 -18.62
N ALA A 179 -4.23 -0.30 -18.46
CA ALA A 179 -5.57 -0.10 -18.99
C ALA A 179 -6.29 1.04 -18.23
N GLU A 180 -6.93 1.93 -18.98
CA GLU A 180 -7.64 3.10 -18.47
C GLU A 180 -9.16 2.93 -18.57
N SER A 181 -9.63 2.34 -19.68
CA SER A 181 -11.05 2.02 -19.91
C SER A 181 -11.22 0.85 -20.88
N LEU A 182 -12.41 0.24 -20.89
CA LEU A 182 -12.82 -0.73 -21.92
C LEU A 182 -13.49 0.03 -23.06
N ILE A 183 -13.10 -0.26 -24.30
CA ILE A 183 -13.57 0.47 -25.50
C ILE A 183 -15.08 0.27 -25.70
N ASP A 184 -15.53 -0.99 -25.72
CA ASP A 184 -16.94 -1.34 -25.98
C ASP A 184 -17.81 -1.31 -24.72
N PHE A 185 -17.21 -1.14 -23.55
CA PHE A 185 -17.89 -1.21 -22.25
C PHE A 185 -17.48 -0.06 -21.31
N PRO A 186 -17.68 1.21 -21.71
CA PRO A 186 -17.35 2.35 -20.87
C PRO A 186 -18.21 2.40 -19.60
N GLU A 187 -17.81 3.24 -18.64
CA GLU A 187 -18.67 3.59 -17.51
C GLU A 187 -19.99 4.20 -18.01
N ARG A 188 -21.10 3.87 -17.34
CA ARG A 188 -22.45 4.34 -17.67
C ARG A 188 -22.60 5.82 -17.32
N SER A 189 -23.32 6.54 -18.18
CA SER A 189 -23.82 7.88 -17.85
C SER A 189 -24.79 7.83 -16.66
N PRO A 190 -24.89 8.90 -15.87
CA PRO A 190 -25.92 9.02 -14.83
C PRO A 190 -27.33 8.78 -15.39
N GLU A 191 -28.16 8.09 -14.63
CA GLU A 191 -29.57 7.88 -14.96
C GLU A 191 -30.38 9.16 -14.75
N ASP A 192 -31.52 9.27 -15.45
CA ASP A 192 -32.48 10.34 -15.20
C ASP A 192 -33.15 10.14 -13.83
N GLY A 193 -32.94 11.09 -12.91
CA GLY A 193 -33.47 11.05 -11.55
C GLY A 193 -34.92 11.54 -11.41
N HIS A 194 -35.65 11.81 -12.48
CA HIS A 194 -37.06 12.21 -12.39
C HIS A 194 -37.92 11.07 -11.82
N MET A 195 -38.52 11.32 -10.67
CA MET A 195 -39.40 10.37 -9.99
C MET A 195 -40.79 10.33 -10.66
N THR A 196 -40.93 9.52 -11.69
CA THR A 196 -42.20 9.33 -12.44
C THR A 196 -43.01 8.11 -11.97
N GLY A 197 -42.41 7.25 -11.14
CA GLY A 197 -43.05 6.05 -10.60
C GLY A 197 -43.97 6.30 -9.40
N LEU A 198 -44.73 5.28 -9.01
CA LEU A 198 -45.65 5.32 -7.86
C LEU A 198 -44.95 5.18 -6.49
N ILE A 199 -43.67 4.79 -6.47
CA ILE A 199 -42.87 4.58 -5.26
C ILE A 199 -41.87 5.73 -5.14
N SER A 200 -41.80 6.35 -3.96
CA SER A 200 -40.82 7.42 -3.70
C SER A 200 -39.39 6.86 -3.71
N TRP A 201 -38.41 7.72 -4.00
CA TRP A 201 -37.00 7.35 -4.05
C TRP A 201 -36.56 6.64 -2.76
N GLU A 202 -36.94 7.16 -1.59
CA GLU A 202 -36.56 6.59 -0.30
C GLU A 202 -37.09 5.16 -0.11
N LYS A 203 -38.34 4.90 -0.51
CA LYS A 203 -38.94 3.56 -0.44
C LYS A 203 -38.29 2.61 -1.45
N GLN A 204 -38.02 3.08 -2.66
CA GLN A 204 -37.31 2.29 -3.68
C GLN A 204 -35.91 1.92 -3.18
N ARG A 205 -35.15 2.90 -2.68
CA ARG A 205 -33.80 2.70 -2.13
C ARG A 205 -33.78 1.68 -1.00
N ALA A 206 -34.75 1.74 -0.08
CA ALA A 206 -34.87 0.76 0.99
C ALA A 206 -35.14 -0.67 0.46
N GLN A 207 -35.98 -0.81 -0.56
CA GLN A 207 -36.26 -2.09 -1.22
C GLN A 207 -35.04 -2.63 -1.98
N ASP A 208 -34.32 -1.77 -2.70
CA ASP A 208 -33.11 -2.14 -3.44
C ASP A 208 -32.02 -2.69 -2.51
N ILE A 209 -31.90 -2.10 -1.31
CA ILE A 209 -30.97 -2.57 -0.29
C ILE A 209 -31.47 -3.89 0.31
N ASP A 210 -32.70 -3.97 0.80
CA ASP A 210 -33.19 -5.17 1.51
C ASP A 210 -33.30 -6.41 0.63
N ASN A 211 -33.69 -6.23 -0.63
CA ASN A 211 -33.86 -7.31 -1.61
C ASN A 211 -32.63 -7.49 -2.53
N ALA A 212 -31.48 -6.94 -2.16
CA ALA A 212 -30.28 -7.00 -2.98
C ALA A 212 -29.90 -8.46 -3.31
N ASP A 213 -29.86 -8.78 -4.61
CA ASP A 213 -29.31 -10.02 -5.17
C ASP A 213 -28.08 -9.70 -6.03
N PRO A 214 -26.87 -9.71 -5.42
CA PRO A 214 -25.68 -9.13 -6.03
C PRO A 214 -24.99 -10.10 -6.99
N GLU A 215 -24.50 -9.56 -8.12
CA GLU A 215 -23.54 -10.29 -8.97
C GLU A 215 -22.17 -10.37 -8.28
N VAL A 216 -21.83 -9.30 -7.54
CA VAL A 216 -20.57 -9.15 -6.81
C VAL A 216 -20.85 -8.89 -5.34
N LEU A 217 -20.46 -9.82 -4.47
CA LEU A 217 -20.53 -9.62 -3.02
C LEU A 217 -19.20 -9.07 -2.51
N ILE A 218 -19.26 -7.98 -1.75
CA ILE A 218 -18.09 -7.32 -1.17
C ILE A 218 -18.14 -7.48 0.35
N ILE A 219 -17.10 -8.07 0.95
CA ILE A 219 -17.00 -8.23 2.40
C ILE A 219 -16.11 -7.11 2.95
N GLY A 220 -16.73 -6.15 3.64
CA GLY A 220 -16.09 -4.99 4.27
C GLY A 220 -16.50 -3.65 3.64
N GLY A 221 -17.06 -2.75 4.45
CA GLY A 221 -17.48 -1.39 4.10
C GLY A 221 -16.45 -0.30 4.42
N GLY A 222 -15.16 -0.67 4.41
CA GLY A 222 -14.04 0.28 4.48
C GLY A 222 -13.78 1.00 3.15
N GLN A 223 -12.71 1.79 3.05
CA GLN A 223 -12.40 2.55 1.83
C GLN A 223 -12.31 1.66 0.58
N ASN A 224 -11.77 0.45 0.73
CA ASN A 224 -11.60 -0.52 -0.34
C ASN A 224 -12.94 -1.02 -0.90
N GLY A 225 -13.86 -1.40 -0.01
CA GLY A 225 -15.18 -1.89 -0.41
C GLY A 225 -16.05 -0.78 -1.02
N LEU A 226 -16.01 0.43 -0.44
CA LEU A 226 -16.73 1.58 -0.97
C LEU A 226 -16.22 1.98 -2.36
N ALA A 227 -14.90 2.04 -2.55
CA ALA A 227 -14.32 2.35 -3.86
C ALA A 227 -14.65 1.27 -4.90
N MET A 228 -14.65 -0.01 -4.53
CA MET A 228 -15.05 -1.09 -5.44
C MET A 228 -16.53 -1.01 -5.81
N ALA A 229 -17.44 -0.86 -4.85
CA ALA A 229 -18.87 -0.74 -5.13
C ALA A 229 -19.17 0.47 -6.03
N ALA A 230 -18.49 1.61 -5.80
CA ALA A 230 -18.61 2.78 -6.65
C ALA A 230 -18.17 2.51 -8.10
N ARG A 231 -16.99 1.89 -8.31
CA ARG A 231 -16.49 1.54 -9.65
C ARG A 231 -17.40 0.52 -10.34
N LEU A 232 -17.84 -0.51 -9.63
CA LEU A 232 -18.75 -1.53 -10.16
C LEU A 232 -20.09 -0.94 -10.56
N LYS A 233 -20.66 -0.03 -9.76
CA LYS A 233 -21.87 0.70 -10.10
C LYS A 233 -21.70 1.53 -11.37
N ALA A 234 -20.58 2.23 -11.52
CA ALA A 234 -20.27 2.97 -12.74
C ALA A 234 -20.18 2.04 -13.97
N PHE A 235 -19.71 0.80 -13.84
CA PHE A 235 -19.76 -0.23 -14.89
C PHE A 235 -21.11 -0.94 -15.04
N GLY A 236 -22.10 -0.58 -14.21
CA GLY A 236 -23.42 -1.20 -14.25
C GLY A 236 -23.46 -2.63 -13.72
N MET A 237 -22.57 -2.97 -12.80
CA MET A 237 -22.53 -4.27 -12.13
C MET A 237 -23.20 -4.16 -10.77
N ASN A 238 -24.21 -5.00 -10.52
CA ASN A 238 -24.90 -5.00 -9.24
C ASN A 238 -24.01 -5.60 -8.14
N SER A 239 -23.84 -4.87 -7.05
CA SER A 239 -23.00 -5.27 -5.93
C SER A 239 -23.68 -4.98 -4.59
N LEU A 240 -23.27 -5.74 -3.57
CA LEU A 240 -23.72 -5.57 -2.19
C LEU A 240 -22.51 -5.63 -1.25
N ILE A 241 -22.42 -4.67 -0.34
CA ILE A 241 -21.41 -4.66 0.72
C ILE A 241 -21.99 -5.27 1.99
N ILE A 242 -21.27 -6.21 2.60
CA ILE A 242 -21.52 -6.72 3.94
C ILE A 242 -20.55 -6.05 4.92
N GLU A 243 -21.07 -5.25 5.85
CA GLU A 243 -20.31 -4.53 6.87
C GLU A 243 -20.75 -4.94 8.28
N LYS A 244 -19.80 -5.33 9.11
CA LYS A 244 -20.07 -5.79 10.49
C LYS A 244 -20.41 -4.65 11.45
N SER A 245 -19.91 -3.45 11.20
CA SER A 245 -20.07 -2.29 12.06
C SER A 245 -21.49 -1.75 12.00
N ASP A 246 -21.86 -0.96 13.01
CA ASP A 246 -23.20 -0.37 13.09
C ASP A 246 -23.48 0.58 11.92
N GLU A 247 -22.46 1.33 11.52
CA GLU A 247 -22.53 2.31 10.46
C GLU A 247 -21.26 2.29 9.59
N ILE A 248 -21.40 2.67 8.32
CA ILE A 248 -20.25 2.96 7.46
C ILE A 248 -19.38 4.06 8.09
N GLY A 249 -18.07 3.84 8.10
CA GLY A 249 -17.08 4.77 8.65
C GLY A 249 -16.71 4.53 10.12
N ASP A 250 -17.40 3.62 10.82
CA ASP A 250 -17.08 3.26 12.21
C ASP A 250 -15.67 2.71 12.39
N ILE A 251 -15.10 2.08 11.36
CA ILE A 251 -13.72 1.61 11.36
C ILE A 251 -12.70 2.74 11.60
N TRP A 252 -13.09 3.99 11.31
CA TRP A 252 -12.34 5.20 11.61
C TRP A 252 -12.86 5.89 12.88
N ARG A 253 -14.18 6.08 13.03
CA ARG A 253 -14.77 6.83 14.15
C ARG A 253 -14.56 6.16 15.52
N LYS A 254 -14.50 4.83 15.58
CA LYS A 254 -14.35 4.05 16.82
C LYS A 254 -12.88 3.79 17.20
N ARG A 255 -11.93 4.46 16.54
CA ARG A 255 -10.49 4.43 16.92
C ARG A 255 -10.20 5.47 18.00
N TYR A 256 -8.99 5.42 18.56
CA TYR A 256 -8.56 6.32 19.63
C TYR A 256 -8.73 7.81 19.26
N GLU A 257 -9.09 8.62 20.25
CA GLU A 257 -9.53 10.03 20.11
C GLU A 257 -8.66 10.88 19.17
N TYR A 258 -7.35 10.70 19.21
CA TYR A 258 -6.38 11.57 18.51
C TYR A 258 -5.84 10.99 17.20
N LEU A 259 -6.54 10.02 16.60
CA LEU A 259 -6.17 9.54 15.28
C LEU A 259 -6.47 10.61 14.22
N SER A 260 -5.43 11.00 13.49
CA SER A 260 -5.53 11.67 12.18
C SER A 260 -4.65 10.94 11.18
N LEU A 261 -4.93 11.12 9.88
CA LEU A 261 -3.99 10.67 8.85
C LEU A 261 -2.64 11.35 9.06
N HIS A 262 -1.56 10.57 9.09
CA HIS A 262 -0.20 11.08 9.33
C HIS A 262 0.36 11.88 8.15
N PHE A 263 -0.16 11.65 6.96
CA PHE A 263 0.17 12.42 5.76
C PHE A 263 -0.91 13.44 5.43
N PRO A 264 -0.56 14.50 4.68
CA PRO A 264 -1.57 15.38 4.15
C PRO A 264 -2.50 14.62 3.20
N HIS A 265 -3.79 14.97 3.21
CA HIS A 265 -4.85 14.29 2.43
C HIS A 265 -4.75 14.43 0.91
N TRP A 266 -3.69 15.07 0.41
CA TRP A 266 -3.56 15.44 -1.00
C TRP A 266 -3.85 14.28 -1.96
N PRO A 267 -3.40 13.04 -1.70
CA PRO A 267 -3.66 11.91 -2.56
C PRO A 267 -4.84 11.03 -2.08
N ASP A 268 -5.60 11.40 -1.05
CA ASP A 268 -6.42 10.45 -0.27
C ASP A 268 -7.90 10.34 -0.70
N ALA A 269 -8.33 11.11 -1.71
CA ALA A 269 -9.72 11.10 -2.16
C ALA A 269 -10.18 9.73 -2.71
N LEU A 270 -11.44 9.36 -2.46
CA LEU A 270 -12.08 8.20 -3.11
C LEU A 270 -12.48 8.53 -4.55
N PRO A 271 -12.68 7.53 -5.43
CA PRO A 271 -13.09 7.78 -6.81
C PRO A 271 -14.42 8.55 -6.87
N TYR A 272 -14.60 9.37 -7.90
CA TYR A 272 -15.79 10.20 -8.18
C TYR A 272 -16.06 11.39 -7.25
N PHE A 273 -15.56 11.39 -6.01
CA PHE A 273 -15.78 12.50 -5.08
C PHE A 273 -14.48 12.97 -4.42
N PRO A 274 -13.84 14.06 -4.91
CA PRO A 274 -12.71 14.65 -4.21
C PRO A 274 -13.14 15.21 -2.85
N TYR A 275 -12.17 15.38 -1.95
CA TYR A 275 -12.43 16.12 -0.72
C TYR A 275 -12.83 17.57 -1.04
N PRO A 276 -13.75 18.18 -0.25
CA PRO A 276 -14.07 19.60 -0.35
C PRO A 276 -12.84 20.51 -0.28
N LYS A 277 -12.85 21.68 -0.95
CA LYS A 277 -11.72 22.61 -0.96
C LYS A 277 -11.25 23.07 0.44
N GLY A 278 -12.17 23.16 1.40
CA GLY A 278 -11.88 23.51 2.80
C GLY A 278 -11.52 22.33 3.71
N TRP A 279 -11.16 21.17 3.16
CA TRP A 279 -10.82 19.99 3.95
C TRP A 279 -9.53 20.20 4.75
N PRO A 280 -9.45 19.77 6.03
CA PRO A 280 -8.23 19.89 6.82
C PRO A 280 -7.08 19.10 6.19
N THR A 281 -5.89 19.71 6.10
CA THR A 281 -4.70 19.08 5.50
C THR A 281 -4.41 17.70 6.09
N TYR A 282 -4.48 17.55 7.42
CA TYR A 282 -4.40 16.25 8.09
C TYR A 282 -5.80 15.86 8.54
N THR A 283 -6.36 14.79 7.95
CA THR A 283 -7.76 14.41 8.17
C THR A 283 -7.94 13.72 9.52
N PRO A 284 -8.76 14.24 10.44
CA PRO A 284 -9.14 13.52 11.67
C PRO A 284 -9.96 12.27 11.33
N ALA A 285 -9.77 11.17 12.06
CA ALA A 285 -10.44 9.89 11.80
C ALA A 285 -11.97 10.01 11.83
N GLN A 286 -12.52 10.81 12.73
CA GLN A 286 -13.96 11.06 12.83
C GLN A 286 -14.49 11.71 11.55
N LYS A 287 -13.75 12.69 11.01
CA LYS A 287 -14.09 13.37 9.76
C LYS A 287 -14.01 12.42 8.56
N GLN A 288 -13.00 11.54 8.53
CA GLN A 288 -12.88 10.51 7.51
C GLN A 288 -14.07 9.55 7.52
N GLY A 289 -14.47 9.07 8.71
CA GLY A 289 -15.63 8.18 8.84
C GLY A 289 -16.94 8.83 8.39
N LEU A 290 -17.16 10.10 8.75
CA LEU A 290 -18.34 10.86 8.27
C LEU A 290 -18.34 11.05 6.75
N TYR A 291 -17.18 11.34 6.15
CA TYR A 291 -17.08 11.41 4.68
C TYR A 291 -17.39 10.07 4.02
N MET A 292 -16.92 8.94 4.57
CA MET A 292 -17.23 7.62 4.02
C MET A 292 -18.72 7.27 4.11
N GLN A 293 -19.38 7.65 5.20
CA GLN A 293 -20.83 7.47 5.36
C GLN A 293 -21.60 8.30 4.32
N TRP A 294 -21.22 9.58 4.17
CA TRP A 294 -21.77 10.45 3.14
C TRP A 294 -21.50 9.91 1.73
N TYR A 295 -20.30 9.43 1.46
CA TYR A 295 -19.90 8.88 0.16
C TYR A 295 -20.77 7.69 -0.26
N ALA A 296 -21.03 6.77 0.66
CA ALA A 296 -21.92 5.63 0.41
C ALA A 296 -23.35 6.07 0.07
N SER A 297 -23.86 7.10 0.77
CA SER A 297 -25.16 7.69 0.49
C SER A 297 -25.20 8.47 -0.82
N ALA A 298 -24.18 9.27 -1.13
CA ALA A 298 -24.14 10.13 -2.31
C ALA A 298 -24.08 9.33 -3.62
N LEU A 299 -23.56 8.11 -3.56
CA LEU A 299 -23.48 7.18 -4.69
C LEU A 299 -24.55 6.10 -4.67
N ASP A 300 -25.49 6.13 -3.73
CA ASP A 300 -26.48 5.07 -3.50
C ASP A 300 -25.86 3.67 -3.54
N LEU A 301 -24.82 3.45 -2.74
CA LEU A 301 -24.18 2.14 -2.62
C LEU A 301 -25.02 1.21 -1.75
N ASN A 302 -25.19 -0.04 -2.17
CA ASN A 302 -25.92 -1.06 -1.41
C ASN A 302 -25.05 -1.61 -0.29
N VAL A 303 -25.48 -1.41 0.96
CA VAL A 303 -24.75 -1.85 2.15
C VAL A 303 -25.70 -2.49 3.15
N TRP A 304 -25.35 -3.69 3.61
CA TRP A 304 -25.90 -4.26 4.84
C TRP A 304 -24.90 -4.05 5.98
N THR A 305 -25.17 -3.07 6.83
CA THR A 305 -24.46 -2.87 8.10
C THR A 305 -24.92 -3.87 9.16
N LYS A 306 -24.21 -3.97 10.29
CA LYS A 306 -24.49 -4.93 11.38
C LYS A 306 -24.60 -6.37 10.88
N SER A 307 -23.89 -6.70 9.80
CA SER A 307 -24.07 -7.96 9.09
C SER A 307 -22.75 -8.68 8.93
N THR A 308 -22.77 -10.00 9.11
CA THR A 308 -21.57 -10.84 9.07
C THR A 308 -21.81 -12.11 8.27
N VAL A 309 -20.86 -12.51 7.45
CA VAL A 309 -20.84 -13.85 6.85
C VAL A 309 -20.65 -14.89 7.96
N ILE A 310 -21.49 -15.92 7.96
CA ILE A 310 -21.47 -17.01 8.95
C ILE A 310 -21.20 -18.39 8.33
N ASP A 311 -21.43 -18.55 7.03
CA ASP A 311 -21.04 -19.74 6.25
C ASP A 311 -20.72 -19.30 4.82
N ALA A 312 -19.72 -19.93 4.21
CA ALA A 312 -19.32 -19.67 2.83
C ALA A 312 -18.87 -20.97 2.17
N LYS A 313 -19.50 -21.31 1.06
CA LYS A 313 -19.18 -22.50 0.27
C LYS A 313 -18.99 -22.12 -1.18
N GLN A 314 -18.06 -22.82 -1.81
CA GLN A 314 -17.87 -22.77 -3.26
C GLN A 314 -17.93 -24.20 -3.78
N ASP A 315 -18.74 -24.43 -4.80
CA ASP A 315 -18.77 -25.72 -5.49
C ASP A 315 -17.58 -25.89 -6.45
N GLU A 316 -17.49 -27.06 -7.10
CA GLU A 316 -16.42 -27.38 -8.04
C GLU A 316 -16.46 -26.50 -9.31
N GLN A 317 -17.61 -25.89 -9.62
CA GLN A 317 -17.81 -24.99 -10.75
C GLN A 317 -17.45 -23.53 -10.40
N GLY A 318 -17.08 -23.26 -9.15
CA GLY A 318 -16.71 -21.93 -8.68
C GLY A 318 -17.90 -21.05 -8.28
N CYS A 319 -19.10 -21.62 -8.14
CA CYS A 319 -20.30 -20.89 -7.72
C CYS A 319 -20.34 -20.72 -6.20
N TRP A 320 -20.68 -19.52 -5.74
CA TRP A 320 -20.73 -19.21 -4.32
C TRP A 320 -22.12 -19.47 -3.71
N THR A 321 -22.11 -19.97 -2.48
CA THR A 321 -23.26 -19.92 -1.57
C THR A 321 -22.77 -19.30 -0.27
N ILE A 322 -23.23 -18.07 0.01
CA ILE A 322 -22.81 -17.28 1.18
C ILE A 322 -24.01 -17.08 2.08
N THR A 323 -23.88 -17.48 3.34
CA THR A 323 -24.89 -17.22 4.37
C THR A 323 -24.46 -16.04 5.22
N VAL A 324 -25.31 -15.02 5.28
CA VAL A 324 -25.11 -13.78 6.04
C VAL A 324 -26.10 -13.73 7.19
N ASN A 325 -25.59 -13.49 8.40
CA ASN A 325 -26.41 -13.03 9.50
C ASN A 325 -26.61 -11.52 9.38
N LYS A 326 -27.81 -11.10 8.96
CA LYS A 326 -28.19 -9.69 8.79
C LYS A 326 -28.74 -9.14 10.10
N GLU A 327 -28.07 -8.11 10.62
CA GLU A 327 -28.42 -7.42 11.87
C GLU A 327 -28.52 -8.31 13.13
N GLY A 328 -27.98 -9.53 13.11
CA GLY A 328 -28.16 -10.49 14.20
C GLY A 328 -29.56 -11.09 14.31
N LYS A 329 -30.43 -10.84 13.32
CA LYS A 329 -31.87 -11.17 13.37
C LYS A 329 -32.30 -12.18 12.32
N GLU A 330 -31.65 -12.17 11.17
CA GLU A 330 -32.08 -12.92 9.99
C GLU A 330 -30.88 -13.59 9.31
N SER A 331 -31.10 -14.81 8.83
CA SER A 331 -30.14 -15.51 7.97
C SER A 331 -30.55 -15.37 6.50
N ARG A 332 -29.68 -14.75 5.69
CA ARG A 332 -29.87 -14.57 4.24
C ARG A 332 -28.85 -15.40 3.48
N VAL A 333 -29.30 -16.15 2.47
CA VAL A 333 -28.43 -16.91 1.57
C VAL A 333 -28.32 -16.16 0.25
N LEU A 334 -27.08 -15.93 -0.20
CA LEU A 334 -26.74 -15.21 -1.42
C LEU A 334 -25.89 -16.08 -2.35
N HIS A 335 -26.05 -15.89 -3.66
CA HIS A 335 -25.35 -16.65 -4.70
C HIS A 335 -24.57 -15.76 -5.67
N PRO A 336 -23.61 -14.95 -5.18
CA PRO A 336 -22.87 -14.04 -6.04
C PRO A 336 -21.99 -14.81 -7.03
N LYS A 337 -21.78 -14.24 -8.22
CA LYS A 337 -20.79 -14.77 -9.18
C LYS A 337 -19.38 -14.48 -8.72
N GLN A 338 -19.15 -13.29 -8.15
CA GLN A 338 -17.83 -12.81 -7.73
C GLN A 338 -17.84 -12.46 -6.24
N LEU A 339 -16.77 -12.81 -5.54
CA LEU A 339 -16.55 -12.46 -4.13
C LEU A 339 -15.32 -11.57 -4.00
N ILE A 340 -15.46 -10.45 -3.30
CA ILE A 340 -14.36 -9.52 -3.01
C ILE A 340 -14.15 -9.41 -1.50
N ILE A 341 -12.94 -9.70 -1.05
CA ILE A 341 -12.50 -9.43 0.32
C ILE A 341 -11.93 -8.01 0.38
N ALA A 342 -12.58 -7.14 1.16
CA ALA A 342 -12.22 -5.74 1.35
C ALA A 342 -12.11 -5.36 2.84
N THR A 343 -11.69 -6.32 3.69
CA THR A 343 -11.82 -6.24 5.15
C THR A 343 -10.78 -5.39 5.87
N SER A 344 -9.64 -5.07 5.26
CA SER A 344 -8.62 -4.06 5.69
C SER A 344 -7.29 -4.29 4.95
N LEU A 345 -6.36 -3.33 5.05
CA LEU A 345 -4.94 -3.50 4.69
C LEU A 345 -4.26 -4.59 5.55
N CYS A 346 -4.77 -4.84 6.77
CA CYS A 346 -4.23 -5.78 7.74
C CYS A 346 -5.27 -6.81 8.19
N GLY A 347 -4.81 -7.91 8.78
CA GLY A 347 -5.67 -8.94 9.38
C GLY A 347 -6.21 -8.59 10.77
N LEU A 348 -6.30 -9.59 11.63
CA LEU A 348 -6.85 -9.47 12.99
C LEU A 348 -5.85 -8.79 13.94
N PRO A 349 -6.31 -8.10 15.00
CA PRO A 349 -5.44 -7.57 16.05
C PRO A 349 -4.45 -8.61 16.57
N SER A 350 -3.15 -8.30 16.55
CA SER A 350 -2.11 -9.22 17.04
C SER A 350 -1.83 -8.94 18.51
N MET A 351 -2.47 -9.69 19.40
CA MET A 351 -2.29 -9.58 20.84
C MET A 351 -1.29 -10.64 21.33
N PRO A 352 -0.14 -10.27 21.91
CA PRO A 352 0.78 -11.24 22.47
C PRO A 352 0.17 -12.01 23.63
N GLU A 353 0.47 -13.30 23.70
CA GLU A 353 0.22 -14.11 24.90
C GLU A 353 1.33 -13.85 25.92
N VAL A 354 0.97 -13.30 27.07
CA VAL A 354 1.91 -12.93 28.13
C VAL A 354 1.43 -13.54 29.44
N PRO A 355 2.27 -14.34 30.13
CA PRO A 355 1.91 -14.98 31.39
C PRO A 355 1.42 -14.00 32.46
N GLY A 356 0.41 -14.40 33.23
CA GLY A 356 -0.14 -13.63 34.36
C GLY A 356 -1.09 -12.49 33.99
N ARG A 357 -1.39 -12.30 32.69
CA ARG A 357 -2.28 -11.24 32.18
C ARG A 357 -3.67 -11.25 32.83
N ASP A 358 -4.21 -12.44 33.11
CA ASP A 358 -5.50 -12.69 33.75
C ASP A 358 -5.55 -12.21 35.22
N LYS A 359 -4.39 -12.10 35.87
CA LYS A 359 -4.25 -11.68 37.28
C LYS A 359 -3.97 -10.19 37.43
N TYR A 360 -3.58 -9.51 36.36
CA TYR A 360 -3.19 -8.11 36.41
C TYR A 360 -4.39 -7.22 36.72
N LYS A 361 -4.28 -6.41 37.77
CA LYS A 361 -5.36 -5.50 38.23
C LYS A 361 -5.45 -4.22 37.41
N GLY A 362 -4.41 -3.87 36.67
CA GLY A 362 -4.43 -2.75 35.74
C GLY A 362 -5.18 -3.07 34.44
N THR A 363 -5.42 -2.05 33.62
CA THR A 363 -6.14 -2.24 32.35
C THR A 363 -5.19 -2.67 31.23
N ILE A 364 -5.60 -3.65 30.42
CA ILE A 364 -4.83 -4.10 29.26
C ILE A 364 -5.71 -3.98 28.00
N ARG A 365 -5.20 -3.30 26.97
CA ARG A 365 -5.90 -3.10 25.70
C ARG A 365 -4.97 -3.39 24.52
N HIS A 366 -5.54 -3.85 23.41
CA HIS A 366 -4.89 -3.70 22.10
C HIS A 366 -5.24 -2.33 21.52
N SER A 367 -4.36 -1.73 20.72
CA SER A 367 -4.58 -0.40 20.13
C SER A 367 -5.84 -0.27 19.27
N SER A 368 -6.37 -1.38 18.74
CA SER A 368 -7.64 -1.40 17.99
C SER A 368 -8.89 -1.29 18.88
N ALA A 369 -8.76 -1.58 20.18
CA ALA A 369 -9.80 -1.46 21.20
C ALA A 369 -9.51 -0.30 22.18
N HIS A 370 -8.48 0.51 21.90
CA HIS A 370 -8.16 1.69 22.68
C HIS A 370 -8.93 2.88 22.14
N ASP A 371 -9.65 3.55 23.04
CA ASP A 371 -10.50 4.72 22.76
C ASP A 371 -9.88 6.01 23.28
N SER A 372 -9.45 6.05 24.54
CA SER A 372 -8.96 7.24 25.24
C SER A 372 -8.01 6.88 26.36
N SER A 373 -7.03 7.74 26.60
CA SER A 373 -6.09 7.61 27.73
C SER A 373 -6.59 8.35 28.99
N ARG A 374 -7.78 8.96 28.96
CA ARG A 374 -8.37 9.68 30.10
C ARG A 374 -8.58 8.74 31.29
N GLY A 375 -8.29 9.26 32.49
CA GLY A 375 -8.50 8.54 33.75
C GLY A 375 -7.32 7.68 34.19
N PHE A 376 -6.32 7.46 33.32
CA PHE A 376 -5.08 6.78 33.67
C PHE A 376 -3.99 7.78 34.07
N LYS A 377 -3.07 7.39 34.97
CA LYS A 377 -1.96 8.23 35.43
C LYS A 377 -0.61 7.74 34.89
N LYS A 378 -0.46 6.43 34.75
CA LYS A 378 0.77 5.78 34.29
C LYS A 378 0.49 4.73 33.22
N VAL A 379 1.02 4.94 32.02
CA VAL A 379 0.69 4.16 30.81
C VAL A 379 1.94 3.54 30.19
N CYS A 380 1.87 2.25 29.87
CA CYS A 380 2.86 1.56 29.05
C CYS A 380 2.29 1.34 27.64
N VAL A 381 3.01 1.76 26.61
CA VAL A 381 2.65 1.52 25.21
C VAL A 381 3.68 0.58 24.59
N VAL A 382 3.25 -0.61 24.18
CA VAL A 382 4.13 -1.67 23.66
C VAL A 382 4.16 -1.61 22.14
N GLY A 383 5.33 -1.31 21.57
CA GLY A 383 5.54 -1.16 20.12
C GLY A 383 5.94 0.26 19.72
N THR A 384 6.42 0.41 18.49
CA THR A 384 6.99 1.67 17.97
C THR A 384 6.58 1.92 16.51
N SER A 385 5.28 1.80 16.24
CA SER A 385 4.63 2.18 14.97
C SER A 385 3.55 3.24 15.23
N SER A 386 2.80 3.68 14.22
CA SER A 386 1.82 4.79 14.32
C SER A 386 0.93 4.75 15.56
N SER A 387 0.21 3.65 15.82
CA SER A 387 -0.66 3.55 17.00
C SER A 387 0.05 3.77 18.33
N ALA A 388 1.32 3.38 18.43
CA ALA A 388 2.09 3.54 19.66
C ALA A 388 2.43 5.00 19.91
N PHE A 389 2.95 5.68 18.88
CA PHE A 389 3.32 7.09 18.97
C PHE A 389 2.08 7.98 19.16
N ASP A 390 0.97 7.69 18.47
CA ASP A 390 -0.27 8.47 18.63
C ASP A 390 -0.83 8.34 20.06
N THR A 391 -0.84 7.12 20.61
CA THR A 391 -1.26 6.87 22.00
C THR A 391 -0.33 7.55 23.00
N ALA A 392 0.99 7.45 22.80
CA ALA A 392 1.96 8.09 23.69
C ALA A 392 1.89 9.61 23.62
N TYR A 393 1.64 10.17 22.43
CA TYR A 393 1.49 11.60 22.23
C TYR A 393 0.18 12.14 22.83
N ASP A 394 -0.91 11.37 22.76
CA ASP A 394 -2.13 11.62 23.54
C ASP A 394 -1.83 11.67 25.05
N CYS A 395 -1.14 10.67 25.59
CA CYS A 395 -0.76 10.64 27.00
C CYS A 395 0.10 11.87 27.40
N SER A 396 1.15 12.18 26.64
CA SER A 396 2.06 13.30 26.93
C SER A 396 1.33 14.64 27.00
N ARG A 397 0.45 14.92 26.03
CA ARG A 397 -0.32 16.17 25.99
C ARG A 397 -1.32 16.32 27.15
N ARG A 398 -1.63 15.21 27.83
CA ARG A 398 -2.49 15.16 29.02
C ARG A 398 -1.71 15.18 30.34
N GLY A 399 -0.38 15.21 30.28
CA GLY A 399 0.47 15.11 31.46
C GLY A 399 0.45 13.72 32.12
N ILE A 400 0.10 12.67 31.37
CA ILE A 400 0.10 11.28 31.83
C ILE A 400 1.53 10.73 31.72
N ASP A 401 2.01 10.04 32.76
CA ASP A 401 3.33 9.39 32.74
C ASP A 401 3.30 8.22 31.75
N VAL A 402 3.94 8.39 30.60
CA VAL A 402 3.91 7.39 29.53
C VAL A 402 5.29 6.86 29.18
N THR A 403 5.36 5.55 29.03
CA THR A 403 6.56 4.83 28.59
C THR A 403 6.25 4.02 27.34
N ILE A 404 7.00 4.26 26.26
CA ILE A 404 7.04 3.41 25.07
C ILE A 404 8.05 2.30 25.30
N LEU A 405 7.63 1.05 25.07
CA LEU A 405 8.49 -0.13 25.13
C LEU A 405 8.91 -0.55 23.71
N GLN A 406 10.20 -0.42 23.41
CA GLN A 406 10.76 -0.69 22.07
C GLN A 406 11.55 -2.01 22.02
N ARG A 407 10.99 -3.00 21.32
CA ARG A 407 11.69 -4.27 21.04
C ARG A 407 12.70 -4.15 19.90
N SER A 408 12.33 -3.47 18.82
CA SER A 408 13.13 -3.36 17.59
C SER A 408 13.20 -1.89 17.15
N PRO A 409 14.28 -1.45 16.49
CA PRO A 409 14.38 -0.09 15.96
C PRO A 409 13.27 0.21 14.94
N THR A 410 12.96 1.50 14.77
CA THR A 410 11.91 2.02 13.88
C THR A 410 12.50 2.96 12.85
N TYR A 411 12.03 2.90 11.61
CA TYR A 411 12.33 3.95 10.63
C TYR A 411 11.45 5.17 10.90
N VAL A 412 12.05 6.30 11.26
CA VAL A 412 11.33 7.53 11.60
C VAL A 412 11.49 8.52 10.45
N MET A 413 10.40 9.20 10.11
CA MET A 413 10.35 10.22 9.07
C MET A 413 9.77 11.51 9.62
N SER A 414 10.40 12.65 9.33
CA SER A 414 9.80 13.96 9.58
C SER A 414 8.80 14.32 8.49
N LEU A 415 7.72 15.03 8.84
CA LEU A 415 6.82 15.58 7.84
C LEU A 415 7.50 16.66 6.99
N THR A 416 8.41 17.44 7.57
CA THR A 416 9.10 18.56 6.90
C THR A 416 9.89 18.13 5.67
N HIS A 417 10.70 17.08 5.77
CA HIS A 417 11.56 16.65 4.66
C HIS A 417 10.96 15.49 3.86
N SER A 418 10.15 14.63 4.49
CA SER A 418 9.62 13.45 3.82
C SER A 418 8.39 13.76 2.95
N VAL A 419 7.48 14.64 3.38
CA VAL A 419 6.26 14.95 2.61
C VAL A 419 6.56 15.54 1.23
N PRO A 420 7.43 16.56 1.07
CA PRO A 420 7.73 17.11 -0.24
C PRO A 420 8.37 16.10 -1.20
N ARG A 421 9.12 15.12 -0.67
CA ARG A 421 9.79 14.09 -1.48
C ARG A 421 8.85 12.96 -1.89
N ILE A 422 7.97 12.53 -0.98
CA ILE A 422 7.08 11.38 -1.21
C ILE A 422 5.80 11.81 -1.92
N LEU A 423 5.22 12.94 -1.53
CA LEU A 423 3.88 13.40 -1.95
C LEU A 423 3.90 14.75 -2.69
N GLY A 424 5.08 15.30 -2.99
CA GLY A 424 5.21 16.62 -3.63
C GLY A 424 4.46 16.76 -4.95
N GLY A 425 4.34 15.68 -5.74
CA GLY A 425 3.54 15.67 -6.98
C GLY A 425 2.04 15.88 -6.75
N TYR A 426 1.53 15.55 -5.57
CA TYR A 426 0.14 15.79 -5.17
C TYR A 426 -0.05 17.12 -4.45
N ALA A 427 1.01 17.85 -4.13
CA ALA A 427 0.92 19.06 -3.33
C ALA A 427 0.00 20.10 -4.00
N PRO A 428 -0.89 20.77 -3.24
CA PRO A 428 -1.71 21.84 -3.77
C PRO A 428 -0.85 22.98 -4.32
N ASP A 429 -1.34 23.66 -5.35
CA ASP A 429 -0.68 24.86 -5.85
C ASP A 429 -0.53 25.90 -4.73
N SER A 430 0.67 26.47 -4.64
CA SER A 430 1.02 27.41 -3.56
C SER A 430 0.16 28.68 -3.54
N LYS A 431 -0.40 29.09 -4.69
CA LYS A 431 -1.22 30.30 -4.85
C LYS A 431 -2.71 29.98 -4.82
N THR A 432 -3.17 29.03 -5.63
CA THR A 432 -4.62 28.74 -5.79
C THR A 432 -5.16 27.76 -4.76
N ARG A 433 -4.26 27.00 -4.10
CA ARG A 433 -4.56 25.88 -3.20
C ARG A 433 -5.28 24.71 -3.89
N ASP A 434 -5.31 24.69 -5.22
CA ASP A 434 -5.95 23.61 -5.96
C ASP A 434 -5.03 22.39 -5.99
N ILE A 435 -5.61 21.20 -5.77
CA ILE A 435 -4.90 19.93 -5.89
C ILE A 435 -4.77 19.60 -7.38
N PRO A 436 -3.60 19.13 -7.86
CA PRO A 436 -3.45 18.67 -9.22
C PRO A 436 -4.43 17.54 -9.55
N LYS A 437 -4.68 17.31 -10.85
CA LYS A 437 -5.54 16.21 -11.28
C LYS A 437 -5.00 14.88 -10.77
N LEU A 438 -5.75 14.24 -9.88
CA LEU A 438 -5.31 13.04 -9.17
C LEU A 438 -4.97 11.89 -10.12
N GLU A 439 -5.72 11.73 -11.21
CA GLU A 439 -5.44 10.69 -12.20
C GLU A 439 -4.08 10.87 -12.90
N GLU A 440 -3.68 12.11 -13.18
CA GLU A 440 -2.37 12.41 -13.78
C GLU A 440 -1.25 12.06 -12.78
N GLN A 441 -1.43 12.40 -11.50
CA GLN A 441 -0.45 12.10 -10.46
C GLN A 441 -0.40 10.60 -10.11
N ASP A 442 -1.55 9.92 -10.09
CA ASP A 442 -1.63 8.48 -9.86
C ASP A 442 -0.88 7.70 -10.94
N ARG A 443 -0.99 8.11 -12.22
CA ARG A 443 -0.21 7.49 -13.31
C ARG A 443 1.28 7.55 -13.02
N LEU A 444 1.80 8.71 -12.64
CA LEU A 444 3.23 8.89 -12.34
C LEU A 444 3.65 8.15 -11.07
N PHE A 445 2.86 8.24 -10.00
CA PHE A 445 3.18 7.67 -8.69
C PHE A 445 3.23 6.13 -8.73
N PHE A 446 2.27 5.49 -9.41
CA PHE A 446 2.19 4.03 -9.48
C PHE A 446 2.94 3.40 -10.66
N ALA A 447 3.65 4.20 -11.49
CA ALA A 447 4.36 3.72 -12.67
C ALA A 447 5.72 3.10 -12.39
N THR A 448 6.42 3.51 -11.34
CA THR A 448 7.80 3.08 -11.09
C THR A 448 7.85 1.58 -10.79
N PRO A 449 8.58 0.76 -11.57
CA PRO A 449 8.77 -0.66 -11.27
C PRO A 449 9.59 -0.85 -9.99
N CYS A 450 9.43 -2.00 -9.32
CA CYS A 450 10.00 -2.24 -7.99
C CYS A 450 11.52 -2.03 -7.93
N GLY A 451 12.28 -2.56 -8.90
CA GLY A 451 13.75 -2.48 -8.92
C GLY A 451 14.29 -1.04 -8.98
N PRO A 452 13.97 -0.29 -10.04
CA PRO A 452 14.25 1.15 -10.12
C PRO A 452 13.74 1.93 -8.89
N GLY A 453 12.56 1.57 -8.37
CA GLY A 453 11.98 2.17 -7.17
C GLY A 453 12.80 1.93 -5.89
N GLU A 454 13.39 0.74 -5.73
CA GLU A 454 14.26 0.44 -4.59
C GLU A 454 15.52 1.29 -4.61
N GLU A 455 16.18 1.44 -5.76
CA GLU A 455 17.39 2.27 -5.87
C GLU A 455 17.10 3.75 -5.56
N LEU A 456 15.98 4.27 -6.07
CA LEU A 456 15.50 5.60 -5.71
C LEU A 456 15.16 5.70 -4.21
N GLY A 457 14.60 4.64 -3.63
CA GLY A 457 14.28 4.52 -2.22
C GLY A 457 15.52 4.55 -1.33
N ARG A 458 16.59 3.81 -1.67
CA ARG A 458 17.86 3.81 -0.92
C ARG A 458 18.50 5.19 -0.91
N ARG A 459 18.55 5.85 -2.07
CA ARG A 459 19.05 7.22 -2.19
C ARG A 459 18.21 8.20 -1.37
N SER A 460 16.88 8.11 -1.49
CA SER A 460 15.96 8.97 -0.74
C SER A 460 16.11 8.79 0.77
N ALA A 461 16.18 7.55 1.24
CA ALA A 461 16.36 7.23 2.66
C ALA A 461 17.68 7.79 3.21
N LYS A 462 18.78 7.69 2.44
CA LYS A 462 20.07 8.28 2.84
C LYS A 462 20.01 9.80 2.93
N VAL A 463 19.43 10.45 1.92
CA VAL A 463 19.27 11.92 1.92
C VAL A 463 18.40 12.38 3.09
N LEU A 464 17.31 11.67 3.36
CA LEU A 464 16.43 11.98 4.50
C LEU A 464 17.15 11.79 5.83
N GLU A 465 17.90 10.70 6.01
CA GLU A 465 18.69 10.48 7.22
C GLU A 465 19.68 11.63 7.48
N ASP A 466 20.35 12.14 6.44
CA ASP A 466 21.28 13.26 6.56
C ASP A 466 20.56 14.56 6.96
N LEU A 467 19.43 14.86 6.30
CA LEU A 467 18.62 16.05 6.59
C LEU A 467 17.96 15.99 7.98
N GLU A 468 17.67 14.78 8.46
CA GLU A 468 16.99 14.53 9.73
C GLU A 468 17.95 14.17 10.86
N LYS A 469 19.27 14.27 10.65
CA LYS A 469 20.28 13.92 11.65
C LYS A 469 20.01 14.53 13.04
N PRO A 470 19.66 15.83 13.19
CA PRO A 470 19.34 16.38 14.52
C PRO A 470 18.15 15.72 15.21
N LEU A 471 17.10 15.37 14.44
CA LEU A 471 15.93 14.66 14.94
C LEU A 471 16.31 13.24 15.40
N LEU A 472 17.02 12.50 14.54
CA LEU A 472 17.42 11.13 14.81
C LEU A 472 18.40 11.05 15.99
N ASP A 473 19.39 11.94 16.07
CA ASP A 473 20.33 12.00 17.19
C ASP A 473 19.60 12.31 18.51
N GLY A 474 18.65 13.25 18.50
CA GLY A 474 17.83 13.58 19.67
C GLY A 474 16.98 12.40 20.17
N LEU A 475 16.38 11.65 19.24
CA LEU A 475 15.62 10.43 19.56
C LEU A 475 16.52 9.33 20.14
N ASN A 476 17.67 9.08 19.52
CA ASN A 476 18.64 8.08 19.98
C ASN A 476 19.22 8.45 21.35
N ALA A 477 19.48 9.73 21.63
CA ALA A 477 19.91 10.22 22.94
C ALA A 477 18.89 9.94 24.06
N ARG A 478 17.61 9.75 23.69
CA ARG A 478 16.51 9.37 24.61
C ARG A 478 16.21 7.86 24.60
N GLY A 479 17.03 7.06 23.94
CA GLY A 479 16.93 5.60 23.92
C GLY A 479 16.02 5.02 22.83
N LEU A 480 15.40 5.86 21.98
CA LEU A 480 14.64 5.36 20.83
C LEU A 480 15.61 4.99 19.70
N ARG A 481 15.74 3.69 19.43
CA ARG A 481 16.61 3.20 18.36
C ARG A 481 15.94 3.38 17.00
N THR A 482 16.69 3.91 16.05
CA THR A 482 16.27 4.10 14.66
C THR A 482 17.11 3.26 13.69
N TRP A 483 16.61 3.06 12.46
CA TRP A 483 17.31 2.35 11.37
C TRP A 483 16.70 2.75 10.01
N ARG A 484 17.35 2.43 8.89
CA ARG A 484 16.92 2.80 7.52
C ARG A 484 15.86 1.89 6.87
N GLY A 485 15.25 1.00 7.64
CA GLY A 485 14.27 0.05 7.11
C GLY A 485 14.88 -1.12 6.32
N GLN A 486 14.01 -2.06 5.92
CA GLN A 486 14.39 -3.26 5.17
C GLN A 486 15.08 -2.84 3.86
N ARG A 487 16.21 -3.48 3.51
CA ARG A 487 17.01 -3.17 2.30
C ARG A 487 17.48 -1.72 2.19
N ASN A 488 17.47 -0.96 3.30
CA ASN A 488 17.78 0.47 3.38
C ASN A 488 16.89 1.38 2.52
N THR A 489 15.68 0.95 2.16
CA THR A 489 14.77 1.73 1.28
C THR A 489 13.79 2.61 2.07
N GLY A 490 14.00 2.78 3.38
CA GLY A 490 13.09 3.52 4.25
C GLY A 490 11.74 2.81 4.39
N ASN A 491 10.65 3.53 4.11
CA ASN A 491 9.29 3.00 4.20
C ASN A 491 8.86 2.18 2.98
N ALA A 492 9.58 2.28 1.84
CA ALA A 492 9.13 1.71 0.57
C ALA A 492 9.01 0.18 0.61
N THR A 493 10.07 -0.53 1.00
CA THR A 493 10.01 -2.00 1.13
C THR A 493 9.20 -2.42 2.36
N LEU A 494 9.38 -1.72 3.49
CA LEU A 494 8.63 -2.01 4.73
C LEU A 494 7.11 -1.95 4.53
N GLY A 495 6.61 -1.03 3.69
CA GLY A 495 5.19 -0.93 3.36
C GLY A 495 4.65 -2.12 2.56
N GLN A 496 5.48 -2.76 1.75
CA GLN A 496 5.10 -3.88 0.88
C GLN A 496 5.18 -5.24 1.58
N THR A 497 6.08 -5.39 2.56
CA THR A 497 6.36 -6.67 3.22
C THR A 497 5.69 -6.76 4.59
N ARG A 498 6.04 -5.83 5.50
CA ARG A 498 5.65 -5.86 6.91
C ARG A 498 4.46 -4.95 7.21
N ASN A 499 4.26 -3.92 6.39
CA ASN A 499 3.30 -2.85 6.60
C ASN A 499 3.37 -2.27 8.03
N GLY A 500 4.60 -2.05 8.51
CA GLY A 500 4.90 -1.56 9.84
C GLY A 500 6.41 -1.51 10.11
N GLY A 501 6.79 -0.99 11.29
CA GLY A 501 8.20 -0.75 11.62
C GLY A 501 8.73 0.60 11.14
N PHE A 502 7.82 1.48 10.69
CA PHE A 502 8.08 2.88 10.38
C PHE A 502 7.07 3.79 11.07
N TYR A 503 7.42 5.06 11.26
CA TYR A 503 6.56 6.09 11.83
C TYR A 503 6.77 7.44 11.12
N PHE A 504 5.68 8.15 10.87
CA PHE A 504 5.68 9.52 10.37
C PHE A 504 5.42 10.47 11.53
N ASP A 505 6.35 11.37 11.83
CA ASP A 505 6.30 12.21 13.01
C ASP A 505 5.14 13.21 12.98
N ALA A 506 4.11 12.94 13.77
CA ALA A 506 2.97 13.83 13.98
C ALA A 506 3.08 14.63 15.30
N GLY A 507 4.30 14.80 15.83
CA GLY A 507 4.62 15.62 17.00
C GLY A 507 5.16 14.81 18.19
N ALA A 508 5.02 13.48 18.17
CA ALA A 508 5.45 12.61 19.25
C ALA A 508 6.97 12.61 19.44
N CYS A 509 7.74 12.77 18.36
CA CYS A 509 9.21 12.73 18.44
C CYS A 509 9.77 13.87 19.28
N LYS A 510 9.19 15.08 19.19
CA LYS A 510 9.58 16.20 20.04
C LYS A 510 9.35 15.91 21.52
N GLU A 511 8.21 15.31 21.87
CA GLU A 511 7.88 14.99 23.26
C GLU A 511 8.78 13.89 23.85
N ILE A 512 9.31 12.98 22.99
CA ILE A 512 10.39 12.05 23.38
C ILE A 512 11.68 12.82 23.66
N ILE A 513 12.11 13.71 22.75
CA ILE A 513 13.34 14.51 22.90
C ILE A 513 13.29 15.36 24.17
N ASP A 514 12.14 15.97 24.45
CA ASP A 514 11.91 16.78 25.65
C ASP A 514 11.80 15.93 26.94
N GLY A 515 11.74 14.60 26.82
CA GLY A 515 11.70 13.66 27.95
C GLY A 515 10.31 13.46 28.58
N LYS A 516 9.25 13.94 27.92
CA LYS A 516 7.86 13.80 28.37
C LYS A 516 7.28 12.43 28.01
N ILE A 517 7.76 11.83 26.92
CA ILE A 517 7.54 10.42 26.60
C ILE A 517 8.83 9.65 26.89
N LYS A 518 8.76 8.68 27.80
CA LYS A 518 9.90 7.82 28.13
C LYS A 518 10.00 6.69 27.10
N VAL A 519 11.22 6.26 26.78
CA VAL A 519 11.46 5.10 25.91
C VAL A 519 12.32 4.09 26.67
N GLU A 520 11.84 2.86 26.78
CA GLU A 520 12.58 1.76 27.37
C GLU A 520 12.79 0.64 26.33
N PRO A 521 13.98 0.03 26.24
CA PRO A 521 14.17 -1.13 25.39
C PRO A 521 13.53 -2.38 26.02
N GLY A 522 13.05 -3.29 25.18
CA GLY A 522 12.64 -4.63 25.61
C GLY A 522 11.22 -5.03 25.25
N TYR A 523 10.70 -5.99 26.01
CA TYR A 523 9.32 -6.52 25.91
C TYR A 523 8.82 -6.91 27.31
N ILE A 524 7.52 -7.20 27.43
CA ILE A 524 6.93 -7.69 28.68
C ILE A 524 7.14 -9.20 28.77
N GLU A 525 7.79 -9.69 29.82
CA GLU A 525 7.99 -11.11 30.09
C GLU A 525 6.77 -11.74 30.75
N ARG A 526 6.19 -11.06 31.75
CA ARG A 526 4.99 -11.51 32.48
C ARG A 526 4.34 -10.37 33.26
N PHE A 527 3.14 -10.61 33.75
CA PHE A 527 2.44 -9.77 34.71
C PHE A 527 2.41 -10.43 36.10
N THR A 528 2.40 -9.62 37.16
CA THR A 528 1.92 -10.01 38.51
C THR A 528 0.53 -9.43 38.71
N GLU A 529 0.00 -9.44 39.93
CA GLU A 529 -1.27 -8.75 40.23
C GLU A 529 -1.18 -7.23 40.05
N ASP A 530 -0.01 -6.65 40.33
CA ASP A 530 0.22 -5.22 40.50
C ASP A 530 1.32 -4.66 39.58
N LYS A 531 2.16 -5.52 38.99
CA LYS A 531 3.35 -5.12 38.23
C LYS A 531 3.42 -5.76 36.85
N VAL A 532 4.12 -5.06 35.97
CA VAL A 532 4.58 -5.50 34.67
C VAL A 532 6.06 -5.83 34.79
N ILE A 533 6.42 -7.07 34.48
CA ILE A 533 7.81 -7.54 34.50
C ILE A 533 8.35 -7.43 33.07
N LEU A 534 9.28 -6.51 32.86
CA LEU A 534 9.93 -6.30 31.57
C LEU A 534 11.16 -7.19 31.44
N SER A 535 11.59 -7.39 30.18
CA SER A 535 12.81 -8.11 29.82
C SER A 535 14.01 -7.75 30.71
N GLY A 536 14.67 -8.78 31.25
CA GLY A 536 15.75 -8.64 32.23
C GLY A 536 15.26 -8.44 33.67
N GLY A 537 14.04 -8.87 33.99
CA GLY A 537 13.48 -8.86 35.35
C GLY A 537 13.12 -7.47 35.90
N ARG A 538 13.08 -6.42 35.07
CA ARG A 538 12.78 -5.05 35.52
C ARG A 538 11.30 -4.91 35.86
N GLU A 539 11.00 -4.53 37.08
CA GLU A 539 9.62 -4.33 37.54
C GLU A 539 9.13 -2.89 37.28
N ARG A 540 7.89 -2.76 36.83
CA ARG A 540 7.19 -1.47 36.65
C ARG A 540 5.73 -1.61 37.06
N GLU A 541 5.16 -0.52 37.57
CA GLU A 541 3.72 -0.39 37.81
C GLU A 541 3.11 0.50 36.73
N PHE A 542 1.98 0.09 36.16
CA PHE A 542 1.21 0.86 35.16
C PHE A 542 -0.29 0.71 35.41
N ASP A 543 -1.07 1.77 35.23
CA ASP A 543 -2.54 1.69 35.31
C ASP A 543 -3.13 1.12 34.00
N LEU A 544 -2.44 1.36 32.88
CA LEU A 544 -2.84 0.92 31.55
C LEU A 544 -1.63 0.40 30.77
N VAL A 545 -1.81 -0.75 30.11
CA VAL A 545 -0.90 -1.27 29.09
C VAL A 545 -1.64 -1.32 27.75
N VAL A 546 -1.15 -0.59 26.76
CA VAL A 546 -1.64 -0.59 25.39
C VAL A 546 -0.68 -1.37 24.50
N PHE A 547 -1.11 -2.54 24.03
CA PHE A 547 -0.42 -3.29 23.00
C PHE A 547 -0.68 -2.67 21.63
N ALA A 548 0.30 -1.92 21.13
CA ALA A 548 0.36 -1.39 19.77
C ALA A 548 1.20 -2.33 18.87
N THR A 549 0.90 -3.62 18.97
CA THR A 549 1.69 -4.73 18.42
C THR A 549 1.30 -5.13 16.99
N GLY A 550 0.44 -4.34 16.36
CA GLY A 550 0.06 -4.50 14.96
C GLY A 550 -1.03 -5.55 14.77
N PHE A 551 -1.02 -6.18 13.60
CA PHE A 551 -2.10 -7.04 13.13
C PHE A 551 -1.48 -8.27 12.45
N THR A 552 -2.25 -9.35 12.38
CA THR A 552 -1.89 -10.54 11.62
C THR A 552 -1.98 -10.28 10.12
N ASN A 553 -1.57 -11.27 9.31
CA ASN A 553 -1.77 -11.22 7.87
C ASN A 553 -3.27 -11.29 7.53
N THR A 554 -3.70 -10.60 6.47
CA THR A 554 -5.08 -10.58 5.98
C THR A 554 -5.66 -11.98 5.75
N ILE A 555 -4.82 -12.97 5.46
CA ILE A 555 -5.25 -14.36 5.30
C ILE A 555 -5.96 -14.92 6.55
N GLU A 556 -5.59 -14.48 7.75
CA GLU A 556 -6.26 -14.87 9.00
C GLU A 556 -7.69 -14.34 9.06
N SER A 557 -7.92 -13.13 8.54
CA SER A 557 -9.28 -12.59 8.42
C SER A 557 -10.09 -13.34 7.37
N ILE A 558 -9.47 -13.74 6.25
CA ILE A 558 -10.16 -14.57 5.25
C ILE A 558 -10.52 -15.93 5.84
N ARG A 559 -9.60 -16.56 6.57
CA ARG A 559 -9.84 -17.83 7.26
C ARG A 559 -11.01 -17.74 8.24
N ALA A 560 -11.09 -16.67 9.02
CA ALA A 560 -12.20 -16.46 9.94
C ALA A 560 -13.56 -16.23 9.25
N ILE A 561 -13.57 -15.83 7.98
CA ILE A 561 -14.79 -15.47 7.23
C ILE A 561 -15.24 -16.60 6.29
N LEU A 562 -14.28 -17.23 5.59
CA LEU A 562 -14.52 -18.24 4.55
C LEU A 562 -14.11 -19.66 4.97
N GLY A 563 -13.50 -19.82 6.15
CA GLY A 563 -13.02 -21.10 6.64
C GLY A 563 -11.66 -21.54 6.07
N ASP A 564 -11.07 -22.54 6.71
CA ASP A 564 -9.73 -23.05 6.44
C ASP A 564 -9.58 -23.63 5.02
N GLN A 565 -10.60 -24.33 4.53
CA GLN A 565 -10.56 -24.99 3.23
C GLN A 565 -10.39 -23.99 2.08
N ILE A 566 -11.10 -22.86 2.11
CA ILE A 566 -10.95 -21.81 1.09
C ILE A 566 -9.65 -21.03 1.33
N ALA A 567 -9.37 -20.62 2.57
CA ALA A 567 -8.21 -19.79 2.88
C ALA A 567 -6.88 -20.49 2.55
N SER A 568 -6.77 -21.81 2.75
CA SER A 568 -5.55 -22.58 2.45
C SER A 568 -5.17 -22.63 0.97
N ARG A 569 -6.10 -22.33 0.06
CA ARG A 569 -5.87 -22.28 -1.40
C ARG A 569 -5.32 -20.92 -1.87
N ILE A 570 -5.33 -19.91 -1.00
CA ILE A 570 -4.89 -18.56 -1.32
C ILE A 570 -3.41 -18.43 -0.99
N GLY A 571 -2.63 -17.92 -1.95
CA GLY A 571 -1.22 -17.62 -1.75
C GLY A 571 -0.97 -16.46 -0.78
N PRO A 572 0.30 -16.11 -0.50
CA PRO A 572 0.62 -14.93 0.27
C PRO A 572 0.04 -13.67 -0.37
N ILE A 573 -0.76 -12.91 0.39
CA ILE A 573 -1.47 -11.73 -0.14
C ILE A 573 -0.52 -10.58 -0.43
N TRP A 574 0.32 -10.28 0.56
CA TRP A 574 1.35 -9.24 0.50
C TRP A 574 2.72 -9.84 0.22
N GLY A 575 3.72 -8.97 0.07
CA GLY A 575 5.06 -9.32 -0.35
C GLY A 575 5.28 -9.05 -1.83
N VAL A 576 6.54 -9.18 -2.22
CA VAL A 576 7.02 -8.90 -3.58
C VAL A 576 7.38 -10.23 -4.25
N ASP A 577 6.76 -10.52 -5.40
CA ASP A 577 7.04 -11.72 -6.20
C ASP A 577 8.35 -11.61 -6.99
N GLU A 578 8.68 -12.62 -7.80
CA GLU A 578 9.93 -12.68 -8.57
C GLU A 578 10.02 -11.61 -9.68
N GLU A 579 8.93 -10.94 -10.02
CA GLU A 579 8.89 -9.87 -11.04
C GLU A 579 8.95 -8.47 -10.42
N GLY A 580 8.72 -8.36 -9.12
CA GLY A 580 8.62 -7.08 -8.43
C GLY A 580 7.17 -6.60 -8.26
N GLU A 581 6.17 -7.48 -8.37
CA GLU A 581 4.77 -7.15 -8.16
C GLU A 581 4.27 -7.61 -6.78
N ALA A 582 3.15 -7.04 -6.34
CA ALA A 582 2.42 -7.60 -5.22
C ALA A 582 1.97 -9.02 -5.57
N LYS A 583 2.06 -9.94 -4.61
CA LYS A 583 1.70 -11.36 -4.78
C LYS A 583 0.21 -11.53 -5.15
N THR A 584 -0.68 -11.75 -4.18
CA THR A 584 -2.09 -12.04 -4.48
C THR A 584 -3.02 -10.83 -4.42
N ALA A 585 -2.60 -9.72 -3.81
CA ALA A 585 -3.43 -8.51 -3.78
C ALA A 585 -3.78 -8.02 -5.20
N PHE A 586 -5.07 -7.71 -5.43
CA PHE A 586 -5.65 -7.16 -6.66
C PHE A 586 -5.70 -8.09 -7.88
N ARG A 587 -5.18 -9.32 -7.77
CA ARG A 587 -5.05 -10.30 -8.85
C ARG A 587 -5.88 -11.54 -8.54
N GLU A 588 -5.80 -12.55 -9.39
CA GLU A 588 -6.48 -13.83 -9.15
C GLU A 588 -5.97 -14.49 -7.87
N SER A 589 -6.89 -14.91 -6.99
CA SER A 589 -6.50 -15.35 -5.64
C SER A 589 -6.00 -16.79 -5.54
N GLY A 590 -5.99 -17.54 -6.65
CA GLY A 590 -5.89 -19.01 -6.65
C GLY A 590 -7.21 -19.73 -6.31
N VAL A 591 -8.26 -18.98 -5.95
CA VAL A 591 -9.63 -19.48 -5.79
C VAL A 591 -10.47 -18.82 -6.89
N PRO A 592 -11.20 -19.58 -7.72
CA PRO A 592 -12.03 -19.02 -8.79
C PRO A 592 -12.97 -17.94 -8.25
N ASN A 593 -13.11 -16.84 -8.98
CA ASN A 593 -14.04 -15.75 -8.67
C ASN A 593 -13.87 -15.14 -7.26
N LEU A 594 -12.68 -15.24 -6.66
CA LEU A 594 -12.32 -14.59 -5.40
C LEU A 594 -11.24 -13.56 -5.64
N TRP A 595 -11.45 -12.35 -5.12
CA TRP A 595 -10.55 -11.21 -5.29
C TRP A 595 -10.24 -10.57 -3.95
N ILE A 596 -9.04 -10.02 -3.82
CA ILE A 596 -8.59 -9.39 -2.58
C ILE A 596 -8.26 -7.93 -2.86
N MET A 597 -9.12 -7.03 -2.35
CA MET A 597 -9.00 -5.59 -2.52
C MET A 597 -8.58 -4.95 -1.19
N VAL A 598 -7.30 -4.65 -1.06
CA VAL A 598 -6.68 -4.21 0.20
C VAL A 598 -5.70 -3.08 -0.06
N GLY A 599 -5.58 -2.08 0.82
CA GLY A 599 -4.73 -0.92 0.49
C GLY A 599 -4.99 0.30 1.35
N PHE A 600 -4.06 1.26 1.23
CA PHE A 600 -4.20 2.62 1.74
C PHE A 600 -4.92 3.51 0.72
N LEU A 601 -5.47 4.66 1.14
CA LEU A 601 -6.43 5.46 0.36
C LEU A 601 -6.03 5.76 -1.12
N PRO A 602 -4.81 6.26 -1.42
CA PRO A 602 -4.34 6.45 -2.79
C PRO A 602 -4.30 5.16 -3.60
N MET A 603 -3.75 4.09 -3.02
CA MET A 603 -3.72 2.77 -3.67
C MET A 603 -5.13 2.27 -3.92
N THR A 604 -6.05 2.43 -2.96
CA THR A 604 -7.46 2.11 -3.11
C THR A 604 -8.07 2.76 -4.34
N ARG A 605 -7.92 4.09 -4.52
CA ARG A 605 -8.45 4.80 -5.69
C ARG A 605 -7.88 4.26 -7.00
N TYR A 606 -6.58 4.01 -7.03
CA TYR A 606 -5.88 3.56 -8.23
C TYR A 606 -6.24 2.12 -8.62
N VAL A 607 -6.10 1.17 -7.70
CA VAL A 607 -6.29 -0.26 -7.99
C VAL A 607 -7.75 -0.67 -8.09
N SER A 608 -8.69 0.06 -7.49
CA SER A 608 -10.12 -0.25 -7.62
C SER A 608 -10.60 -0.08 -9.06
N LYS A 609 -10.03 0.88 -9.80
CA LYS A 609 -10.28 1.06 -11.23
C LYS A 609 -9.86 -0.19 -12.01
N LEU A 610 -8.63 -0.65 -11.79
CA LEU A 610 -8.07 -1.81 -12.50
C LEU A 610 -8.85 -3.09 -12.22
N LEU A 611 -9.17 -3.35 -10.94
CA LEU A 611 -9.94 -4.54 -10.57
C LEU A 611 -11.37 -4.49 -11.13
N ALA A 612 -12.04 -3.33 -11.08
CA ALA A 612 -13.38 -3.18 -11.66
C ALA A 612 -13.38 -3.36 -13.19
N LEU A 613 -12.36 -2.81 -13.89
CA LEU A 613 -12.14 -3.05 -15.32
C LEU A 613 -11.98 -4.54 -15.61
N ARG A 614 -11.15 -5.25 -14.84
CA ARG A 614 -10.94 -6.69 -14.99
C ARG A 614 -12.24 -7.47 -14.80
N LEU A 615 -13.00 -7.18 -13.74
CA LEU A 615 -14.29 -7.82 -13.45
C LEU A 615 -15.33 -7.57 -14.55
N LYS A 616 -15.41 -6.34 -15.04
CA LYS A 616 -16.28 -5.99 -16.16
C LYS A 616 -15.89 -6.75 -17.42
N ALA A 617 -14.61 -6.80 -17.75
CA ALA A 617 -14.13 -7.53 -18.92
C ALA A 617 -14.39 -9.04 -18.83
N ILE A 618 -14.28 -9.64 -17.63
CA ILE A 618 -14.66 -11.05 -17.39
C ILE A 618 -16.16 -11.25 -17.63
N LYS A 619 -17.00 -10.36 -17.09
CA LYS A 619 -18.46 -10.42 -17.25
C LYS A 619 -18.87 -10.40 -18.73
N GLU A 620 -18.23 -9.54 -19.52
CA GLU A 620 -18.56 -9.35 -20.94
C GLU A 620 -17.80 -10.31 -21.87
N GLY A 621 -16.93 -11.18 -21.35
CA GLY A 621 -16.20 -12.16 -22.15
C GLY A 621 -15.07 -11.60 -23.02
N VAL A 622 -14.61 -10.37 -22.75
CA VAL A 622 -13.50 -9.71 -23.48
C VAL A 622 -12.17 -9.77 -22.74
N SER A 623 -12.16 -10.42 -21.59
CA SER A 623 -11.00 -10.69 -20.76
C SER A 623 -10.42 -12.06 -21.13
N PRO A 624 -9.26 -12.14 -21.81
CA PRO A 624 -8.54 -13.40 -21.93
C PRO A 624 -7.96 -13.82 -20.57
N PRO A 625 -7.53 -15.10 -20.46
CA PRO A 625 -6.76 -15.56 -19.31
C PRO A 625 -5.52 -14.69 -19.07
N PRO A 626 -5.10 -14.50 -17.81
CA PRO A 626 -3.85 -13.83 -17.49
C PRO A 626 -2.67 -14.39 -18.27
N TYR A 627 -1.77 -13.52 -18.73
CA TYR A 627 -0.52 -13.95 -19.35
C TYR A 627 0.41 -14.56 -18.29
N VAL A 628 0.82 -15.80 -18.54
CA VAL A 628 1.79 -16.55 -17.71
C VAL A 628 3.10 -16.71 -18.50
N ASN A 629 4.23 -16.47 -17.82
CA ASN A 629 5.56 -16.69 -18.38
C ASN A 629 5.88 -18.18 -18.54
#